data_AF-A0A3A6MWI6-F1
#
_entry.id   AF-A0A3A6MWI6-F1
#
_cell.length_a   1.000
_cell.length_b   1.000
_cell.length_c   1.000
_cell.angle_alpha   90.00
_cell.angle_beta   90.00
_cell.angle_gamma   90.00
#
_symmetry.space_group_name_H-M   'P 1'
#
loop_
_entity.id
_entity.type
_entity.pdbx_description
1 polymer ?
#
loop_
_entity_poly.entity_id
_entity_poly.type
_entity_poly.pdbx_seq_one_letter_code
_entity_poly.pdbx_strand_id
1 'polypeptide(L)' 'MKLNKTAFGLLGACILLAGLLVFSETARAHCDTLNGPVVQAARKALETGTVTPILKWVRSEDEPEIH' A
#
# COMPACT_ATOMS: atom_id res chain seq x y z
N MET A 1 35.17 -0.67 -36.84
CA MET A 1 33.74 -0.37 -37.08
C MET A 1 33.43 1.02 -36.52
N LYS A 2 33.19 2.03 -37.37
CA LYS A 2 32.88 3.38 -36.89
C LYS A 2 31.39 3.44 -36.52
N LEU A 3 31.09 3.68 -35.26
CA LEU A 3 29.70 3.80 -34.80
C LEU A 3 29.10 5.11 -35.36
N ASN A 4 27.97 5.02 -36.05
CA ASN A 4 27.30 6.19 -36.62
C ASN A 4 26.49 6.94 -35.55
N LYS A 5 26.25 8.23 -35.76
CA LYS A 5 25.58 9.12 -34.78
C LYS A 5 24.18 8.61 -34.41
N THR A 6 23.50 7.94 -35.34
CA THR A 6 22.18 7.32 -35.14
C THR A 6 22.25 6.10 -34.22
N ALA A 7 23.25 5.21 -34.37
CA ALA A 7 23.45 4.08 -33.46
C ALA A 7 23.85 4.53 -32.06
N PHE A 8 24.62 5.62 -31.95
CA PHE A 8 24.95 6.22 -30.65
C PHE A 8 23.69 6.79 -29.96
N GLY A 9 22.82 7.48 -30.72
CA GLY A 9 21.54 7.97 -30.22
C GLY A 9 20.60 6.84 -29.77
N LEU A 10 20.50 5.76 -30.55
CA LEU A 10 19.69 4.58 -30.20
C LEU A 10 20.21 3.90 -28.93
N LEU A 11 21.53 3.72 -28.82
CA LEU A 11 22.14 3.11 -27.64
C LEU A 11 21.87 3.95 -26.38
N GLY A 12 21.99 5.27 -26.48
CA GLY A 12 21.65 6.18 -25.39
C GLY A 12 20.18 6.10 -24.98
N ALA A 13 19.26 6.04 -25.95
CA ALA A 13 17.83 5.87 -25.68
C ALA A 13 17.51 4.53 -25.00
N CYS A 14 18.14 3.43 -25.44
CA CYS A 14 17.98 2.11 -24.83
C CYS A 14 18.50 2.08 -23.39
N ILE A 15 19.65 2.72 -23.11
CA ILE A 15 20.21 2.81 -21.76
C ILE A 15 19.29 3.62 -20.85
N LEU A 16 18.75 4.75 -21.33
CA LEU A 16 17.83 5.58 -20.57
C LEU A 16 16.55 4.82 -20.22
N LEU A 17 15.97 4.11 -21.20
CA LEU A 17 14.77 3.31 -21.01
C LEU A 17 15.00 2.16 -20.02
N ALA A 18 16.14 1.47 -20.14
CA ALA A 18 16.53 0.41 -19.21
C ALA A 18 16.71 0.96 -17.78
N GLY A 19 17.31 2.14 -17.62
CA GLY A 19 17.44 2.81 -16.33
C GLY A 19 16.08 3.06 -15.67
N LEU A 20 15.12 3.60 -16.41
CA LEU A 20 13.76 3.87 -15.90
C LEU A 20 13.04 2.61 -15.40
N LEU A 21 13.31 1.44 -16.00
CA LEU A 21 12.70 0.18 -15.60
C LEU A 21 13.34 -0.43 -14.33
N VAL A 22 14.60 -0.11 -14.04
CA VAL A 22 15.32 -0.65 -12.87
C VAL A 22 15.01 0.14 -11.59
N PHE A 23 14.62 1.41 -11.71
CA PHE A 23 14.27 2.28 -10.58
C PHE A 23 12.76 2.29 -10.24
N SER A 24 12.04 1.18 -10.41
CA SER A 24 10.68 1.09 -9.89
C SER A 24 10.73 0.98 -8.35
N GLU A 25 10.29 2.01 -7.63
CA GLU A 25 10.12 1.91 -6.17
C GLU A 25 8.99 0.95 -5.79
N THR A 26 9.14 0.28 -4.65
CA THR A 26 8.11 -0.60 -4.10
C THR A 26 6.93 0.24 -3.59
N ALA A 27 5.76 0.05 -4.19
CA ALA A 27 4.54 0.68 -3.71
C ALA A 27 4.19 0.14 -2.31
N ARG A 28 4.36 0.98 -1.27
CA ARG A 28 3.98 0.64 0.10
C ARG A 28 2.51 0.96 0.32
N ALA A 29 1.70 -0.06 0.58
CA ALA A 29 0.35 0.12 1.09
C ALA A 29 0.44 0.69 2.52
N HIS A 30 0.42 2.01 2.62
CA HIS A 30 0.52 2.76 3.88
C HIS A 30 -0.86 2.96 4.54
N CYS A 31 -1.94 2.62 3.84
CA CYS A 31 -3.31 2.85 4.29
C CYS A 31 -3.88 1.76 5.20
N ASP A 32 -3.26 0.58 5.27
CA ASP A 32 -3.74 -0.55 6.09
C ASP A 32 -2.67 -0.99 7.09
N THR A 33 -2.48 -0.19 8.14
CA THR A 33 -1.49 -0.49 9.19
C THR A 33 -2.20 -0.82 10.50
N LEU A 34 -1.52 -1.61 11.34
CA LEU A 34 -2.00 -1.99 12.67
C LEU A 34 -2.17 -0.82 13.64
N ASN A 35 -1.72 0.38 13.25
CA ASN A 35 -1.85 1.60 14.02
C ASN A 35 -3.12 2.39 13.69
N GLY A 36 -3.89 1.94 12.70
CA GLY A 36 -5.13 2.59 12.30
C GLY A 36 -6.20 2.57 13.40
N PRO A 37 -7.14 3.53 13.39
CA PRO A 37 -8.09 3.72 14.47
C PRO A 37 -9.09 2.56 14.63
N VAL A 38 -9.39 1.83 13.55
CA VAL A 38 -10.24 0.63 13.58
C VAL A 38 -9.53 -0.51 14.30
N VAL A 39 -8.27 -0.78 13.96
CA VAL A 39 -7.46 -1.83 14.60
C VAL A 39 -7.24 -1.53 16.09
N GLN A 40 -6.98 -0.27 16.45
CA GLN A 40 -6.81 0.10 17.86
C GLN A 40 -8.10 -0.09 18.66
N ALA A 41 -9.26 0.25 18.09
CA ALA A 41 -10.55 -0.03 18.72
C ALA A 41 -10.80 -1.54 18.89
N ALA A 42 -10.45 -2.35 17.88
CA ALA A 42 -10.59 -3.80 17.95
C ALA A 42 -9.67 -4.42 19.01
N ARG A 43 -8.41 -3.97 19.11
CA ARG A 43 -7.50 -4.41 20.20
C ARG A 43 -8.09 -4.08 21.57
N LYS A 44 -8.62 -2.87 21.75
CA LYS A 44 -9.22 -2.48 23.02
C LYS A 44 -10.42 -3.36 23.36
N ALA A 45 -11.28 -3.65 22.39
CA ALA A 45 -12.43 -4.52 22.57
C ALA A 45 -12.02 -5.93 23.05
N LEU A 46 -10.97 -6.50 22.45
CA LEU A 46 -10.40 -7.79 22.85
C LEU A 46 -9.80 -7.75 24.26
N GLU A 47 -9.01 -6.72 24.59
CA GLU A 47 -8.40 -6.55 25.91
C GLU A 47 -9.44 -6.47 27.03
N THR A 48 -10.54 -5.76 26.79
CA THR A 48 -11.61 -5.55 27.78
C THR A 48 -12.70 -6.61 27.73
N GLY A 49 -12.66 -7.53 26.76
CA GLY A 49 -13.71 -8.52 26.55
C GLY A 49 -15.08 -7.94 26.23
N THR A 50 -15.14 -6.75 25.60
CA THR A 50 -16.40 -6.09 25.24
C THR A 50 -16.31 -5.49 23.85
N VAL A 51 -17.33 -5.70 23.02
CA VAL A 51 -17.38 -5.23 21.63
C VAL A 51 -17.63 -3.73 21.49
N THR A 52 -18.08 -3.05 22.55
CA THR A 52 -18.48 -1.63 22.54
C THR A 52 -17.49 -0.68 21.84
N PRO A 53 -16.15 -0.78 22.01
CA PRO A 53 -15.21 0.14 21.38
C PRO A 53 -15.21 0.10 19.83
N ILE A 54 -15.54 -1.05 19.23
CA ILE A 54 -15.53 -1.22 17.76
C ILE A 54 -16.86 -0.84 17.11
N LEU A 55 -17.98 -0.87 17.86
CA LEU A 55 -19.33 -0.63 17.32
C LEU A 55 -19.50 0.75 16.67
N LYS A 56 -18.73 1.77 17.08
CA LYS A 56 -18.73 3.09 16.43
C LYS A 56 -18.31 3.08 14.95
N TRP A 57 -17.66 2.00 14.49
CA TRP A 57 -17.24 1.80 13.10
C TRP A 57 -18.17 0.86 12.33
N VAL A 58 -19.21 0.35 12.99
CA VAL A 58 -20.20 -0.59 12.45
C VAL A 58 -21.49 0.19 12.27
N ARG A 59 -22.23 -0.07 11.19
CA ARG A 59 -23.55 0.52 11.03
C ARG A 59 -24.51 -0.16 11.99
N SER A 60 -25.51 0.56 12.49
CA SER A 60 -26.44 -0.02 13.47
C SER A 60 -27.17 -1.25 12.94
N GLU A 61 -27.45 -1.33 11.64
CA GLU A 61 -28.03 -2.52 11.00
C GLU A 61 -27.09 -3.74 10.96
N ASP A 62 -25.77 -3.53 11.03
CA ASP A 62 -24.75 -4.59 10.95
C ASP A 62 -24.27 -5.04 12.34
N GLU A 63 -24.55 -4.30 13.42
CA GLU A 63 -24.17 -4.67 14.79
C GLU A 63 -24.57 -6.11 15.20
N PRO A 64 -25.73 -6.66 14.79
CA PRO A 64 -26.10 -8.04 15.12
C PRO A 64 -25.15 -9.12 14.57
N GLU A 65 -24.34 -8.81 13.54
CA GLU A 65 -23.33 -9.71 12.99
C GLU A 65 -22.08 -9.81 13.88
N ILE A 66 -21.92 -8.91 14.85
CA ILE A 66 -20.78 -8.83 15.76
C ILE A 66 -21.19 -9.43 17.11
N HIS A 67 -21.15 -10.75 17.23
CA HIS A 67 -21.53 -11.51 18.44
C HIS A 67 -20.36 -12.28 19.05
#